data_AF-C0BDC3-F1
#
_entry.id   AF-C0BDC3-F1
#
_cell.length_a   1.000
_cell.length_b   1.000
_cell.length_c   1.000
_cell.angle_alpha   90.00
_cell.angle_beta   90.00
_cell.angle_gamma   90.00
#
_symmetry.space_group_name_H-M   'P 1'
#
loop_
_entity.id
_entity.type
_entity.pdbx_description
1 polymer ?
#
loop_
_entity_poly.entity_id
_entity_poly.type
_entity_poly.pdbx_seq_one_letter_code
_entity_poly.pdbx_strand_id
1 'polypeptide(L)' 'MYAELLTTGKLNDYLADLNEQAEAMFSRLVKQLSEKERVTEALKAENQMLWVQRMNNIRSAAMEIVSSEFIYH' A
#
# COMPACT_ATOMS: atom_id res chain seq x y z
N MET A 1 -34.08 16.86 -8.62
CA MET A 1 -33.28 17.59 -7.62
C MET A 1 -33.22 16.89 -6.24
N TYR A 2 -33.10 15.55 -6.20
CA TYR A 2 -32.80 14.78 -4.97
C TYR A 2 -31.68 13.74 -5.18
N ALA A 3 -31.09 13.68 -6.39
CA ALA A 3 -30.10 12.67 -6.76
C ALA A 3 -28.63 13.17 -6.68
N GLU A 4 -28.41 14.48 -6.57
CA GLU A 4 -27.07 15.10 -6.58
C GLU A 4 -26.50 15.36 -5.17
N LEU A 5 -27.33 15.32 -4.12
CA LEU A 5 -26.91 15.54 -2.72
C LEU A 5 -26.66 14.24 -1.94
N LEU A 6 -27.15 13.09 -2.43
CA LEU A 6 -26.92 11.76 -1.84
C LEU A 6 -25.73 11.03 -2.47
N THR A 7 -25.21 11.53 -3.57
CA THR A 7 -24.10 10.94 -4.32
C THR A 7 -22.74 11.31 -3.73
N THR A 8 -22.56 12.51 -3.19
CA THR A 8 -21.27 12.94 -2.62
C THR A 8 -20.92 12.20 -1.32
N GLY A 9 -21.88 12.01 -0.40
CA GLY A 9 -21.63 11.26 0.84
C GLY A 9 -21.28 9.80 0.57
N LYS A 10 -22.12 9.09 -0.19
CA LYS A 10 -21.92 7.67 -0.51
C LYS A 10 -20.71 7.39 -1.41
N LEU A 11 -20.40 8.29 -2.33
CA LEU A 11 -19.20 8.17 -3.16
C LEU A 11 -17.94 8.39 -2.34
N ASN A 12 -17.94 9.37 -1.44
CA ASN A 12 -16.80 9.60 -0.55
C ASN A 12 -16.60 8.43 0.42
N ASP A 13 -17.68 7.89 0.98
CA ASP A 13 -17.63 6.71 1.85
C ASP A 13 -17.07 5.50 1.06
N TYR A 14 -17.55 5.27 -0.15
CA TYR A 14 -17.03 4.20 -1.03
C TYR A 14 -15.55 4.39 -1.39
N LEU A 15 -15.13 5.61 -1.71
CA LEU A 15 -13.72 5.93 -2.01
C LEU A 15 -12.84 5.78 -0.76
N ALA A 16 -13.35 6.13 0.42
CA ALA A 16 -12.66 5.95 1.69
C ALA A 16 -12.48 4.46 2.01
N ASP A 17 -13.54 3.66 1.89
CA ASP A 17 -13.50 2.20 2.07
C ASP A 17 -12.50 1.54 1.08
N LEU A 18 -12.47 2.01 -0.17
CA LEU A 18 -11.53 1.52 -1.18
C LEU A 18 -10.09 1.88 -0.83
N ASN A 19 -9.86 3.12 -0.38
CA ASN A 19 -8.54 3.58 0.04
C ASN A 19 -8.04 2.81 1.27
N GLU A 20 -8.90 2.59 2.27
CA GLU A 20 -8.57 1.78 3.45
C GLU A 20 -8.19 0.35 3.07
N GLN A 21 -8.92 -0.26 2.13
CA GLN A 21 -8.60 -1.59 1.63
C GLN A 21 -7.24 -1.62 0.91
N ALA A 22 -6.97 -0.64 0.05
CA ALA A 22 -5.70 -0.53 -0.66
C ALA A 22 -4.53 -0.32 0.31
N GLU A 23 -4.68 0.55 1.30
CA GLU A 23 -3.66 0.79 2.34
C GLU A 23 -3.43 -0.45 3.21
N ALA A 24 -4.50 -1.16 3.60
CA ALA A 24 -4.39 -2.39 4.37
C ALA A 24 -3.65 -3.49 3.59
N MET A 25 -3.95 -3.65 2.30
CA MET A 25 -3.25 -4.59 1.43
C MET A 25 -1.78 -4.20 1.25
N PHE A 26 -1.51 -2.93 0.97
CA PHE A 26 -0.16 -2.40 0.82
C PHE A 26 0.69 -2.66 2.08
N SER A 27 0.17 -2.31 3.26
CA SER A 27 0.85 -2.49 4.54
C SER A 27 1.18 -3.97 4.80
N ARG A 28 0.23 -4.88 4.50
CA ARG A 28 0.45 -6.33 4.60
C ARG A 28 1.54 -6.82 3.64
N LEU A 29 1.53 -6.40 2.38
CA LEU A 29 2.53 -6.79 1.39
C LEU A 29 3.92 -6.28 1.75
N VAL A 30 4.04 -5.02 2.17
CA VAL A 30 5.31 -4.45 2.63
C VAL A 30 5.90 -5.26 3.78
N LYS A 31 5.07 -5.67 4.75
CA LYS A 31 5.51 -6.52 5.87
C LYS A 31 5.96 -7.91 5.41
N GLN A 32 5.18 -8.57 4.56
CA GLN A 32 5.52 -9.91 4.08
C GLN A 32 6.80 -9.92 3.24
N LEU A 33 6.98 -8.92 2.38
CA LEU A 33 8.17 -8.78 1.53
C LEU A 33 9.41 -8.41 2.34
N SER A 34 9.29 -7.54 3.36
CA SER A 34 10.42 -7.20 4.23
C SER A 34 10.89 -8.39 5.06
N GLU A 35 9.97 -9.21 5.57
CA GLU A 35 10.27 -10.48 6.26
C GLU A 35 10.96 -11.47 5.30
N LYS A 36 10.45 -11.62 4.08
CA LYS A 36 11.00 -12.52 3.05
C LYS A 36 12.42 -12.11 2.61
N GLU A 37 12.66 -10.82 2.42
CA GLU A 37 13.96 -10.28 1.99
C GLU A 37 14.94 -10.02 3.15
N ARG A 38 14.53 -10.32 4.39
CA ARG A 38 15.29 -10.10 5.63
C ARG A 38 15.75 -8.65 5.80
N VAL A 39 14.92 -7.71 5.37
CA VAL A 39 15.13 -6.27 5.58
C VAL A 39 14.78 -5.94 7.02
N THR A 40 15.78 -5.95 7.89
CA THR A 40 15.62 -5.80 9.35
C THR A 40 16.23 -4.49 9.85
N GLU A 41 15.89 -4.09 11.08
CA GLU A 41 16.55 -2.96 11.75
C GLU A 41 18.05 -3.22 11.97
N ALA A 42 18.49 -4.49 12.03
CA ALA A 42 19.92 -4.82 12.06
C ALA A 42 20.62 -4.43 10.75
N LEU A 43 20.00 -4.70 9.59
CA LEU A 43 20.50 -4.24 8.29
C LEU A 43 20.57 -2.71 8.23
N LYS A 44 19.61 -2.02 8.84
CA LYS A 44 19.60 -0.55 8.89
C LYS A 44 20.74 0.01 9.73
N ALA A 45 21.09 -0.65 10.84
CA ALA A 45 22.20 -0.28 11.70
C ALA A 45 23.56 -0.55 11.04
N GLU A 46 23.69 -1.64 10.27
CA GLU A 46 24.91 -1.99 9.55
C GLU A 46 25.10 -1.17 8.27
N ASN A 47 24.03 -0.97 7.50
CA ASN A 47 24.06 -0.27 6.22
C ASN A 47 22.71 0.39 5.90
N GLN A 48 22.55 1.60 6.41
CA GLN A 48 21.34 2.40 6.23
C GLN A 48 20.99 2.65 4.75
N MET A 49 21.98 2.88 3.88
CA MET A 49 21.74 3.13 2.46
C MET A 49 21.19 1.90 1.74
N LEU A 50 21.75 0.72 2.03
CA LEU A 50 21.25 -0.54 1.50
C LEU A 50 19.85 -0.86 2.04
N TRP A 51 19.59 -0.58 3.32
CA TRP A 51 18.26 -0.72 3.90
C TRP A 51 17.23 0.16 3.17
N VAL A 52 17.53 1.44 2.94
CA VAL A 52 16.65 2.35 2.20
C VAL A 52 16.40 1.85 0.77
N GLN A 53 17.45 1.37 0.09
CA GLN A 53 17.33 0.82 -1.26
C GLN A 53 16.37 -0.38 -1.30
N ARG A 54 16.56 -1.35 -0.40
CA ARG A 54 15.69 -2.54 -0.34
C ARG A 54 14.26 -2.18 0.06
N MET A 55 14.11 -1.28 1.02
CA MET A 55 12.79 -0.84 1.46
C MET A 55 12.04 -0.11 0.34
N ASN A 56 12.73 0.68 -0.48
CA ASN A 56 12.14 1.29 -1.66
C ASN A 56 11.72 0.26 -2.71
N ASN A 57 12.55 -0.76 -2.97
CA ASN A 57 12.20 -1.82 -3.91
C ASN A 57 10.95 -2.59 -3.47
N ILE A 58 10.88 -2.99 -2.20
CA ILE A 58 9.72 -3.65 -1.60
C ILE A 58 8.47 -2.78 -1.73
N ARG A 59 8.61 -1.48 -1.45
CA ARG A 59 7.51 -0.53 -1.56
C ARG A 59 6.99 -0.41 -3.00
N SER A 60 7.90 -0.38 -3.98
CA SER A 60 7.54 -0.37 -5.41
C SER A 60 6.80 -1.64 -5.79
N ALA A 61 7.30 -2.81 -5.40
CA ALA A 61 6.65 -4.10 -5.68
C ALA A 61 5.26 -4.21 -5.02
N ALA A 62 5.12 -3.77 -3.77
CA ALA A 62 3.83 -3.74 -3.09
C ALA A 62 2.83 -2.81 -3.79
N MET A 63 3.29 -1.65 -4.27
CA MET A 63 2.45 -0.70 -5.01
C MET A 63 2.02 -1.27 -6.36
N GLU A 64 2.91 -1.95 -7.08
CA GLU A 64 2.57 -2.61 -8.35
C GLU A 64 1.49 -3.70 -8.15
N ILE A 65 1.63 -4.53 -7.11
CA ILE A 65 0.64 -5.58 -6.79
C ILE A 65 -0.71 -4.94 -6.45
N VAL A 66 -0.74 -3.97 -5.53
CA VAL A 66 -1.98 -3.27 -5.17
C VAL A 66 -2.62 -2.64 -6.40
N SER A 67 -1.85 -1.90 -7.20
CA SER A 67 -2.33 -1.28 -8.43
C SER A 67 -2.93 -2.31 -9.40
N SER A 68 -2.29 -3.47 -9.56
CA SER A 68 -2.82 -4.56 -10.41
C SER A 68 -4.14 -5.14 -9.89
N GLU A 69 -4.33 -5.24 -8.57
CA GLU A 69 -5.57 -5.77 -7.98
C GLU A 69 -6.74 -4.78 -8.10
N PHE A 70 -6.47 -3.46 -8.07
CA PHE A 70 -7.51 -2.43 -8.13
C PHE A 70 -7.79 -1.90 -9.54
N ILE A 71 -6.83 -1.94 -10.48
CA ILE A 71 -7.03 -1.47 -11.87
C ILE A 71 -7.78 -2.51 -12.72
N TYR A 72 -7.66 -3.80 -12.42
CA TYR A 72 -8.32 -4.86 -13.18
C TYR A 72 -9.74 -5.19 -12.71
N HIS A 73 -10.27 -4.46 -11.71
CA HIS A 73 -11.58 -4.73 -11.10
C HIS A 73 -12.65 -3.69 -11.39
#